data_AF-A0A0R2AHE7-F1
#
_entry.id   AF-A0A0R2AHE7-F1
#
_cell.length_a   1.000
_cell.length_b   1.000
_cell.length_c   1.000
_cell.angle_alpha   90.00
_cell.angle_beta   90.00
_cell.angle_gamma   90.00
#
_symmetry.space_group_name_H-M   'P 1'
#
loop_
_entity.id
_entity.type
_entity.pdbx_description
1 polymer ?
#
loop_
_entity_poly.entity_id
_entity_poly.type
_entity_poly.pdbx_seq_one_letter_code
_entity_poly.pdbx_strand_id
1 'polypeptide(L)' 'MIGTIAGILTTLAFVPQVIKVVKTKDTAALSLGMYSIQVLGIALWLIYGLSISDFALISANAVTLCLSLTILGYKLRYR' A
#
# COMPACT_ATOMS: atom_id res chain seq x y z
N MET A 1 7.86 19.76 0.11
CA MET A 1 7.24 19.58 1.45
C MET A 1 5.85 18.97 1.37
N ILE A 2 4.90 19.52 0.61
CA ILE A 2 3.53 18.99 0.51
C ILE A 2 3.51 17.50 0.08
N GLY A 3 4.25 17.14 -0.97
CA GLY A 3 4.32 15.74 -1.45
C GLY A 3 4.82 14.76 -0.38
N THR A 4 5.81 15.16 0.42
CA THR A 4 6.33 14.35 1.54
C THR A 4 5.28 14.16 2.64
N ILE A 5 4.60 15.24 3.05
CA ILE A 5 3.53 15.17 4.06
C ILE A 5 2.37 14.30 3.55
N ALA A 6 1.95 14.52 2.30
CA ALA A 6 0.92 13.71 1.66
C ALA A 6 1.33 12.22 1.65
N GLY A 7 2.55 11.91 1.24
CA GLY A 7 3.08 10.54 1.23
C GLY A 7 3.12 9.89 2.61
N ILE A 8 3.51 10.63 3.64
CA ILE A 8 3.50 10.14 5.04
C ILE A 8 2.08 9.82 5.48
N LEU A 9 1.14 10.76 5.30
CA LEU A 9 -0.24 10.60 5.75
C LEU A 9 -0.93 9.42 5.05
N THR A 10 -0.77 9.29 3.73
CA THR A 10 -1.37 8.18 2.97
C THR A 10 -0.73 6.84 3.31
N THR A 11 0.60 6.78 3.46
CA THR A 11 1.31 5.54 3.86
C THR A 11 0.87 5.09 5.26
N LEU A 12 0.84 6.01 6.22
CA LEU A 12 0.46 5.69 7.61
C LEU A 12 -1.00 5.24 7.72
N ALA A 13 -1.89 5.68 6.84
CA ALA A 13 -3.28 5.22 6.81
C ALA A 13 -3.40 3.70 6.59
N PHE A 14 -2.44 3.05 5.93
CA PHE A 14 -2.44 1.59 5.73
C PHE A 14 -1.94 0.81 6.95
N VAL A 15 -1.17 1.43 7.85
CA VAL A 15 -0.55 0.74 9.00
C VAL A 15 -1.61 0.13 9.95
N PRO A 16 -2.66 0.85 10.38
CA PRO A 16 -3.72 0.26 11.20
C PRO A 16 -4.40 -0.94 10.53
N GLN A 17 -4.59 -0.87 9.21
CA GLN A 17 -5.22 -1.93 8.45
C GLN A 17 -4.33 -3.18 8.36
N VAL A 18 -3.03 -3.01 8.13
CA VAL A 18 -2.05 -4.12 8.20
C VAL A 18 -2.07 -4.75 9.59
N ILE A 19 -2.00 -3.96 10.65
CA ILE A 19 -2.02 -4.46 12.03
C ILE A 19 -3.29 -5.29 12.30
N LYS A 20 -4.45 -4.77 11.89
CA LYS A 20 -5.73 -5.47 12.05
C LYS A 20 -5.71 -6.82 11.33
N VAL A 21 -5.37 -6.83 10.04
CA VAL A 21 -5.36 -8.04 9.20
C VAL A 21 -4.36 -9.08 9.70
N VAL A 22 -3.16 -8.65 10.12
CA VAL A 22 -2.12 -9.54 10.64
C VAL A 22 -2.55 -10.17 11.98
N LYS A 23 -3.18 -9.39 12.86
CA LYS A 23 -3.61 -9.86 14.19
C LYS A 23 -4.86 -10.74 14.12
N THR A 24 -5.90 -10.30 13.42
CA THR A 24 -7.20 -11.00 13.42
C THR A 24 -7.27 -12.10 12.38
N LYS A 25 -6.47 -12.01 11.31
CA LYS A 25 -6.56 -12.87 10.10
C LYS A 25 -7.95 -12.84 9.44
N ASP A 26 -8.83 -11.93 9.87
CA ASP A 26 -10.16 -11.75 9.31
C ASP A 26 -10.06 -10.82 8.10
N THR A 27 -10.22 -11.41 6.92
CA THR A 27 -10.18 -10.70 5.64
C THR A 27 -11.48 -10.84 4.86
N ALA A 28 -12.54 -11.40 5.46
CA ALA A 28 -13.79 -11.73 4.75
C ALA A 28 -14.41 -10.49 4.09
N ALA A 29 -14.42 -9.37 4.81
CA ALA A 29 -14.96 -8.09 4.33
C ALA A 29 -14.04 -7.33 3.34
N LEU A 30 -12.80 -7.78 3.11
CA LEU A 30 -11.88 -7.08 2.21
C LEU A 30 -12.11 -7.49 0.76
N SER A 31 -12.23 -6.49 -0.12
CA SER A 31 -12.36 -6.70 -1.56
C SER A 31 -11.01 -7.06 -2.18
N LEU A 32 -10.89 -8.28 -2.71
CA LEU A 32 -9.70 -8.74 -3.41
C LEU A 32 -9.39 -7.86 -4.63
N GLY A 33 -10.41 -7.50 -5.41
CA GLY A 33 -10.26 -6.67 -6.61
C GLY A 33 -9.70 -5.29 -6.28
N MET A 34 -10.23 -4.65 -5.24
CA MET A 34 -9.75 -3.33 -4.77
C MET A 34 -8.26 -3.37 -4.42
N TYR A 35 -7.83 -4.31 -3.57
CA TYR A 35 -6.43 -4.40 -3.16
C TYR A 35 -5.49 -4.79 -4.31
N SER A 36 -5.97 -5.60 -5.27
CA SER A 36 -5.17 -5.97 -6.46
C SER A 36 -4.91 -4.76 -7.36
N ILE A 37 -5.95 -3.97 -7.65
CA ILE A 37 -5.83 -2.74 -8.44
C ILE A 37 -4.97 -1.71 -7.69
N GLN A 38 -5.13 -1.60 -6.37
CA GLN A 38 -4.34 -0.71 -5.54
C GLN A 38 -2.84 -1.02 -5.59
N VAL A 39 -2.46 -2.30 -5.45
CA VAL A 39 -1.06 -2.75 -5.56
C VAL A 39 -0.49 -2.43 -6.94
N LEU A 40 -1.24 -2.71 -8.01
CA LEU A 40 -0.81 -2.39 -9.38
C LEU A 40 -0.62 -0.88 -9.58
N GLY A 41 -1.58 -0.07 -9.12
CA GLY A 41 -1.50 1.39 -9.21
C GLY A 41 -0.29 1.97 -8.47
N ILE A 42 -0.01 1.50 -7.24
CA ILE A 42 1.16 1.93 -6.47
C ILE A 42 2.47 1.50 -7.15
N ALA A 43 2.53 0.29 -7.73
CA ALA A 43 3.69 -0.15 -8.47
C ALA A 43 3.96 0.73 -9.69
N LEU A 44 2.91 1.13 -10.43
CA LEU A 44 3.04 2.09 -11.53
C LEU A 44 3.48 3.47 -11.06
N TRP A 45 2.94 3.97 -9.94
CA TRP A 45 3.39 5.22 -9.33
C TRP A 45 4.85 5.18 -8.89
N LEU A 46 5.32 4.05 -8.36
CA LEU A 46 6.72 3.86 -8.01
C LEU A 46 7.63 3.93 -9.25
N ILE A 47 7.25 3.25 -10.34
CA ILE A 47 7.96 3.32 -11.63
C ILE A 47 7.97 4.76 -12.15
N TYR A 48 6.83 5.45 -12.09
CA TYR A 48 6.74 6.86 -12.47
C TYR A 48 7.68 7.74 -11.64
N GLY A 49 7.70 7.59 -10.31
CA GLY A 49 8.61 8.31 -9.42
C GLY A 49 10.07 8.11 -9.76
N LEU A 50 10.46 6.87 -10.07
CA LEU A 50 11.80 6.54 -10.53
C LEU A 50 12.12 7.27 -11.85
N SER A 51 11.18 7.33 -12.80
CA SER A 51 11.38 7.98 -14.10
C SER A 51 11.62 9.50 -13.99
N ILE A 52 11.06 10.15 -12.98
CA ILE A 52 11.24 11.59 -12.72
C ILE A 52 12.23 11.89 -11.57
N SER A 53 12.87 10.86 -11.01
CA SER A 53 13.77 10.96 -9.86
C SER A 53 13.17 11.69 -8.63
N ASP A 54 11.86 11.56 -8.40
CA ASP A 54 11.18 12.17 -7.24
C ASP A 54 11.30 11.27 -6.01
N PHE A 55 12.24 11.62 -5.12
CA PHE A 55 12.48 10.86 -3.89
C PHE A 55 11.24 10.75 -2.97
N ALA A 56 10.42 11.79 -2.86
CA ALA A 56 9.24 11.76 -2.00
C ALA A 56 8.20 10.77 -2.54
N LEU A 57 8.00 10.77 -3.86
CA LEU A 57 7.07 9.87 -4.52
C LEU A 57 7.57 8.42 -4.50
N ILE A 58 8.88 8.20 -4.73
CA ILE A 58 9.52 6.88 -4.67
C ILE A 58 9.41 6.30 -3.25
N SER A 59 9.85 7.05 -2.24
CA SER A 59 9.88 6.58 -0.86
C SER A 59 8.48 6.25 -0.32
N ALA A 60 7.48 7.10 -0.57
CA ALA A 60 6.10 6.86 -0.15
C ALA A 60 5.48 5.63 -0.83
N ASN A 61 5.62 5.48 -2.15
CA ASN A 61 5.03 4.35 -2.87
C ASN A 61 5.75 3.03 -2.56
N ALA A 62 7.06 3.04 -2.33
CA ALA A 62 7.79 1.83 -1.94
C ALA A 62 7.28 1.27 -0.61
N VAL A 63 7.12 2.11 0.41
CA VAL A 63 6.60 1.67 1.72
C VAL A 63 5.13 1.24 1.60
N THR A 64 4.30 2.03 0.91
CA THR A 64 2.88 1.72 0.73
C THR A 64 2.68 0.41 -0.05
N LEU A 65 3.56 0.10 -1.00
CA LEU A 65 3.52 -1.15 -1.76
C LEU A 65 3.75 -2.36 -0.83
N CYS A 66 4.74 -2.30 0.06
CA CYS A 66 5.00 -3.36 1.05
C CYS A 66 3.80 -3.59 1.98
N LEU A 67 3.18 -2.50 2.47
CA LEU A 67 1.99 -2.59 3.33
C LEU A 67 0.80 -3.19 2.56
N SER A 68 0.57 -2.73 1.32
CA SER A 68 -0.54 -3.20 0.49
C SER A 68 -0.38 -4.66 0.07
N LEU A 69 0.84 -5.09 -0.27
CA LEU A 69 1.17 -6.49 -0.56
C LEU A 69 0.96 -7.39 0.66
N THR A 70 1.24 -6.89 1.87
CA THR A 70 0.96 -7.62 3.11
C THR A 70 -0.54 -7.87 3.26
N ILE A 71 -1.37 -6.85 3.09
CA ILE A 71 -2.83 -7.00 3.19
C ILE A 71 -3.37 -7.95 2.10
N LEU A 72 -2.93 -7.75 0.86
CA LEU A 72 -3.34 -8.59 -0.27
C LEU A 72 -2.92 -10.05 -0.05
N GLY A 73 -1.69 -10.30 0.40
CA GLY A 73 -1.19 -11.64 0.71
C GLY A 73 -2.01 -12.34 1.79
N TYR A 74 -2.42 -11.61 2.84
CA TYR A 74 -3.34 -12.16 3.84
C TYR A 74 -4.73 -12.43 3.26
N LYS A 75 -5.28 -11.53 2.43
CA LYS A 75 -6.56 -11.80 1.75
C LYS A 75 -6.50 -13.03 0.85
N LEU A 76 -5.37 -13.28 0.19
CA LEU A 76 -5.17 -14.46 -0.64
C LEU A 76 -5.03 -15.74 0.19
N ARG A 77 -4.41 -15.67 1.38
CA ARG A 77 -4.20 -16.82 2.27
C ARG A 77 -5.42 -17.20 3.10
N TYR A 78 -6.18 -16.21 3.60
CA TYR A 78 -7.30 -16.40 4.52
C TYR A 78 -8.64 -16.03 3.86
N ARG A 79 -8.84 -16.48 2.62
CA ARG A 79 -10.02 -16.16 1.80
C ARG A 79 -11.33 -16.52 2.46
#